data_AF-A0A8R2JX53-F1
#
_entry.id   AF-A0A8R2JX53-F1
#
_cell.length_a   1.000
_cell.length_b   1.000
_cell.length_c   1.000
_cell.angle_alpha   90.00
_cell.angle_beta   90.00
_cell.angle_gamma   90.00
#
_symmetry.space_group_name_H-M   'P 1'
#
loop_
_entity.id
_entity.type
_entity.pdbx_description
1 polymer ?
#
loop_
_entity_poly.entity_id
_entity_poly.type
_entity_poly.pdbx_seq_one_letter_code
_entity_poly.pdbx_strand_id
1 'polypeptide(L)'
;MFAAYVSKNPTFTGSELDYYKMVAEAAESIVIENEELKQKNYELISKSTVILNENEAYAEEVSKLELEIKELKKESLELRNQINILEKKIIFEKEHVVDSLKDTNIEPVIKNSIFLINKMVSEKMNQIEEQVCTKFENLKLGRSSTVNKPKVQEHCVEWWCPVHSTFEEIVKTIKPETEDDIKIIRRAKARNAYWKKGGQIRCCTNDRLKTNTTLYVLPSCWPKENAELVEQNAYKRQLSVDSTSSIMKPTTKKFTNSDLFDVSD
;
A
#
# COMPACT_ATOMS: atom_id res chain seq x y z
N MET A 1 63.31 45.41 -56.73
CA MET A 1 62.55 45.10 -55.49
C MET A 1 63.12 45.82 -54.28
N PHE A 2 64.43 45.76 -54.05
CA PHE A 2 65.11 46.49 -52.98
C PHE A 2 64.80 48.00 -52.93
N ALA A 3 65.00 48.74 -54.03
CA ALA A 3 64.73 50.18 -54.08
C ALA A 3 63.27 50.55 -53.72
N ALA A 4 62.30 49.72 -54.14
CA ALA A 4 60.88 49.90 -53.80
C ALA A 4 60.59 49.58 -52.33
N TYR A 5 61.29 48.60 -51.75
CA TYR A 5 61.19 48.28 -50.32
C TYR A 5 61.77 49.40 -49.45
N VAL A 6 62.95 49.92 -49.78
CA VAL A 6 63.59 51.04 -49.06
C VAL A 6 62.75 52.32 -49.15
N SER A 7 62.17 52.61 -50.33
CA SER A 7 61.26 53.75 -50.50
C SER A 7 60.02 53.67 -49.59
N LYS A 8 59.54 52.46 -49.29
CA LYS A 8 58.41 52.22 -48.37
C LYS A 8 58.83 52.08 -46.90
N ASN A 9 60.10 51.76 -46.65
CA ASN A 9 60.67 51.55 -45.31
C ASN A 9 61.92 52.43 -45.15
N PRO A 10 61.74 53.76 -45.03
CA PRO A 10 62.86 54.72 -45.01
C PRO A 10 63.81 54.56 -43.80
N THR A 11 63.40 53.79 -42.78
CA THR A 11 64.20 53.46 -41.60
C THR A 11 65.14 52.27 -41.81
N PHE A 12 65.05 51.57 -42.94
CA PHE A 12 65.95 50.46 -43.26
C PHE A 12 67.33 51.00 -43.69
N THR A 13 68.36 50.66 -42.93
CA THR A 13 69.75 51.11 -43.16
C THR A 13 70.67 50.00 -43.68
N GLY A 14 70.13 48.81 -43.94
CA GLY A 14 70.89 47.65 -44.42
C GLY A 14 71.28 47.74 -45.89
N SER A 15 72.20 46.88 -46.31
CA SER A 15 72.57 46.72 -47.72
C SER A 15 71.51 45.97 -48.52
N GLU A 16 71.61 46.00 -49.85
CA GLU A 16 70.76 45.18 -50.72
C GLU A 16 70.94 43.67 -50.42
N LEU A 17 72.15 43.25 -50.02
CA LEU A 17 72.41 41.88 -49.59
C LEU A 17 71.65 41.53 -48.30
N ASP A 18 71.59 42.46 -47.35
CA ASP A 18 70.85 42.25 -46.08
C ASP A 18 69.34 42.14 -46.34
N TYR A 19 68.81 42.92 -47.29
CA TYR A 19 67.43 42.79 -47.74
C TYR A 19 67.15 41.40 -48.32
N TYR A 20 67.99 40.88 -49.22
CA TYR A 20 67.75 39.56 -49.81
C TYR A 20 67.92 38.42 -48.79
N LYS A 21 68.84 38.53 -47.83
CA LYS A 21 68.94 37.58 -46.71
C LYS A 21 67.67 37.53 -45.88
N MET A 22 67.16 38.70 -45.46
CA MET A 22 65.91 38.79 -44.70
C MET A 22 64.73 38.20 -45.47
N VAL A 23 64.64 38.47 -46.78
CA VAL A 23 63.58 37.89 -47.63
C VAL A 23 63.73 36.37 -47.75
N ALA A 24 64.96 35.85 -47.88
CA ALA A 24 65.21 34.42 -47.94
C ALA A 24 64.85 33.71 -46.63
N GLU A 25 65.25 34.26 -45.49
CA GLU A 25 64.91 33.74 -44.15
C GLU A 25 63.39 33.74 -43.92
N ALA A 26 62.70 34.82 -44.32
CA ALA A 26 61.24 34.89 -44.24
C ALA A 26 60.56 33.86 -45.15
N ALA A 27 61.08 33.67 -46.38
CA ALA A 27 60.55 32.67 -47.30
C ALA A 27 60.74 31.24 -46.76
N GLU A 28 61.90 30.92 -46.19
CA GLU A 28 62.17 29.64 -45.54
C GLU A 28 61.25 29.39 -44.35
N SER A 29 61.06 30.40 -43.48
CA SER A 29 60.13 30.31 -42.34
C SER A 29 58.69 30.03 -42.80
N ILE A 30 58.23 30.69 -43.86
CA ILE A 30 56.88 30.48 -44.43
C ILE A 30 56.75 29.06 -45.01
N VAL A 31 57.80 28.53 -45.64
CA VAL A 31 57.79 27.16 -46.18
C VAL A 31 57.68 26.13 -45.05
N ILE A 32 58.43 26.31 -43.97
CA ILE A 32 58.38 25.42 -42.80
C ILE A 32 57.00 25.46 -42.15
N GLU A 33 56.46 26.66 -41.89
CA GLU A 33 55.14 26.81 -41.28
C GLU A 33 54.03 26.18 -42.14
N ASN A 34 54.09 26.35 -43.47
CA ASN A 34 53.13 25.72 -44.37
C ASN A 34 53.21 24.19 -44.32
N GLU A 35 54.40 23.61 -44.16
CA GLU A 35 54.54 22.17 -44.06
C GLU A 35 53.98 21.64 -42.74
N GLU A 36 54.20 22.34 -41.63
CA GLU A 36 53.57 22.02 -40.34
C GLU A 36 52.03 22.11 -40.42
N LEU A 37 51.51 23.14 -41.08
CA LEU A 37 50.06 23.31 -41.26
C LEU A 37 49.46 22.19 -42.12
N LYS A 38 50.16 21.72 -43.16
CA LYS A 38 49.72 20.56 -43.93
C LYS A 38 49.66 19.31 -43.07
N GLN A 39 50.69 19.04 -42.26
CA GLN A 39 50.72 17.88 -41.36
C GLN A 39 49.56 17.92 -40.38
N LYS A 40 49.32 19.07 -39.72
CA LYS A 40 48.17 19.26 -38.82
C LYS A 40 46.84 19.05 -39.54
N ASN A 41 46.72 19.50 -40.79
CA ASN A 41 45.51 19.29 -41.59
C ASN A 41 45.27 17.79 -41.86
N TYR A 42 46.30 17.04 -42.24
CA TYR A 42 46.19 15.59 -42.42
C TYR A 42 45.77 14.87 -41.13
N GLU A 43 46.32 15.25 -39.98
CA GLU A 43 45.90 14.70 -38.69
C GLU A 43 44.44 15.01 -38.35
N LEU A 44 43.99 16.24 -38.62
CA LEU A 44 42.61 16.64 -38.37
C LEU A 44 41.64 15.89 -39.29
N ILE A 45 41.98 15.71 -40.56
CA ILE A 45 41.19 14.90 -41.49
C ILE A 45 41.11 13.46 -40.98
N SER A 46 42.22 12.86 -40.57
CA SER A 46 42.23 11.50 -40.02
C SER A 46 41.34 11.37 -38.79
N LYS A 47 41.45 12.30 -37.82
CA LYS A 47 40.60 12.33 -36.62
C LYS A 47 39.13 12.52 -36.97
N SER A 48 38.83 13.40 -37.93
CA SER A 48 37.46 13.63 -38.40
C SER A 48 36.84 12.38 -39.02
N THR A 49 37.62 11.62 -39.80
CA THR A 49 37.15 10.36 -40.39
C THR A 49 36.85 9.31 -39.33
N VAL A 50 37.69 9.19 -38.29
CA VAL A 50 37.43 8.27 -37.17
C VAL A 50 36.13 8.63 -36.47
N ILE A 51 35.94 9.91 -36.13
CA ILE A 51 34.72 10.39 -35.45
C ILE A 51 33.47 10.15 -36.32
N LEU A 52 33.56 10.35 -37.63
CA LEU A 52 32.44 10.08 -38.54
C LEU A 52 32.05 8.60 -38.52
N ASN A 53 33.02 7.69 -38.58
CA ASN A 53 32.76 6.25 -38.53
C ASN A 53 32.16 5.83 -37.18
N GLU A 54 32.65 6.38 -36.07
CA GLU A 54 32.10 6.12 -34.73
C GLU A 54 30.65 6.61 -34.62
N ASN A 55 30.36 7.80 -35.14
CA ASN A 55 28.99 8.34 -35.15
C ASN A 55 28.03 7.49 -35.99
N GLU A 56 28.48 6.97 -37.13
CA GLU A 56 27.69 6.03 -37.95
C GLU A 56 27.40 4.73 -37.17
N ALA A 57 28.41 4.16 -36.50
CA ALA A 57 28.23 2.96 -35.68
C ALA A 57 27.24 3.21 -34.52
N TYR A 58 27.33 4.35 -33.84
CA TYR A 58 26.35 4.71 -32.80
C TYR A 58 24.95 4.92 -33.36
N ALA A 59 24.81 5.50 -34.56
CA ALA A 59 23.50 5.66 -35.20
C ALA A 59 22.84 4.31 -35.53
N GLU A 60 23.63 3.33 -35.99
CA GLU A 60 23.15 1.96 -36.22
C GLU A 60 22.71 1.27 -34.92
N GLU A 61 23.49 1.41 -33.84
CA GLU A 61 23.14 0.86 -32.53
C GLU A 61 21.85 1.46 -31.96
N VAL A 62 21.68 2.78 -32.06
CA VAL A 62 20.44 3.47 -31.67
C VAL A 62 19.24 2.94 -32.46
N SER A 63 19.38 2.79 -33.79
CA SER A 63 18.32 2.25 -34.65
C SER A 63 17.91 0.83 -34.23
N LYS A 64 18.89 -0.02 -33.88
CA LYS A 64 18.63 -1.39 -33.38
C LYS A 64 17.88 -1.38 -32.05
N LEU A 65 18.33 -0.57 -31.09
CA LEU A 65 17.69 -0.46 -29.77
C LEU A 65 16.25 0.10 -29.87
N GLU A 66 16.01 1.04 -30.78
CA GLU A 66 14.65 1.55 -31.03
C GLU A 66 13.69 0.46 -31.53
N LEU A 67 14.19 -0.47 -32.36
CA LEU A 67 13.41 -1.59 -32.86
C LEU A 67 13.08 -2.58 -31.73
N GLU A 68 14.05 -2.92 -30.90
CA GLU A 68 13.87 -3.78 -29.73
C GLU A 68 12.85 -3.18 -28.74
N ILE A 69 12.93 -1.87 -28.48
CA ILE A 69 11.96 -1.16 -27.64
C ILE A 69 10.55 -1.26 -28.22
N LYS A 70 10.38 -1.18 -29.55
CA LYS A 70 9.06 -1.30 -30.20
C LYS A 70 8.49 -2.72 -30.03
N GLU A 71 9.32 -3.75 -30.16
CA GLU A 71 8.92 -5.15 -29.98
C GLU A 71 8.52 -5.41 -28.52
N LEU A 72 9.36 -5.03 -27.55
CA LEU A 72 9.06 -5.18 -26.12
C LEU A 72 7.78 -4.44 -25.71
N LYS A 73 7.51 -3.26 -26.28
CA LYS A 73 6.25 -2.53 -26.04
C LYS A 73 5.03 -3.29 -26.55
N LYS A 74 5.15 -3.95 -27.71
CA LYS A 74 4.08 -4.78 -28.27
C LYS A 74 3.79 -5.97 -27.38
N GLU A 75 4.82 -6.70 -26.94
CA GLU A 75 4.68 -7.83 -26.03
C GLU A 75 4.08 -7.42 -24.68
N SER A 76 4.53 -6.29 -24.12
CA SER A 76 3.98 -5.76 -22.87
C SER A 76 2.48 -5.44 -22.97
N LEU A 77 2.04 -4.90 -24.11
CA LEU A 77 0.62 -4.65 -24.36
C LEU A 77 -0.18 -5.94 -24.46
N GLU A 78 0.36 -6.95 -25.13
CA GLU A 78 -0.28 -8.26 -25.27
C GLU A 78 -0.44 -8.96 -23.91
N LEU A 79 0.62 -8.99 -23.09
CA LEU A 79 0.57 -9.53 -21.74
C LEU A 79 -0.44 -8.80 -20.85
N ARG A 80 -0.50 -7.46 -20.95
CA ARG A 80 -1.48 -6.66 -20.21
C ARG A 80 -2.91 -7.01 -20.59
N ASN A 81 -3.17 -7.25 -21.89
CA ASN A 81 -4.48 -7.69 -22.35
C ASN A 81 -4.83 -9.08 -21.82
N GLN A 82 -3.88 -10.02 -21.80
CA GLN A 82 -4.07 -11.35 -21.23
C GLN A 82 -4.37 -11.29 -19.73
N ILE A 83 -3.65 -10.46 -18.96
CA ILE A 83 -3.91 -10.23 -17.53
C ILE A 83 -5.35 -9.75 -17.31
N ASN A 84 -5.81 -8.74 -18.07
CA ASN A 84 -7.15 -8.19 -17.93
C ASN A 84 -8.25 -9.25 -18.23
N ILE A 85 -8.02 -10.12 -19.22
CA ILE A 85 -8.92 -11.24 -19.50
C ILE A 85 -8.97 -12.22 -18.32
N LEU A 86 -7.83 -12.56 -17.73
CA LEU A 86 -7.76 -13.47 -16.58
C LEU A 86 -8.41 -12.87 -15.34
N GLU A 87 -8.19 -11.59 -15.06
CA GLU A 87 -8.83 -10.86 -13.95
C GLU A 87 -10.36 -10.91 -14.06
N LYS A 88 -10.91 -10.68 -15.25
CA LYS A 88 -12.35 -10.79 -15.51
C LYS A 88 -12.88 -12.20 -15.25
N LYS A 89 -12.14 -13.24 -15.67
CA LYS A 89 -12.52 -14.65 -15.40
C LYS A 89 -12.53 -14.95 -13.90
N ILE A 90 -11.51 -14.50 -13.16
CA ILE A 90 -11.41 -14.69 -11.71
C ILE A 90 -12.57 -14.02 -10.99
N ILE A 91 -12.94 -12.80 -11.38
CA ILE A 91 -14.09 -12.10 -10.79
C ILE A 91 -15.38 -12.90 -11.04
N PHE A 92 -15.62 -13.30 -12.28
CA PHE A 92 -16.80 -14.07 -12.66
C PHE A 92 -16.91 -15.40 -11.89
N GLU A 93 -15.82 -16.16 -11.78
CA GLU A 93 -15.81 -17.42 -11.04
C GLU A 93 -16.01 -17.20 -9.53
N LYS A 94 -15.41 -16.15 -8.94
CA LYS A 94 -15.62 -15.82 -7.53
C LYS A 94 -17.08 -15.49 -7.23
N GLU A 95 -17.73 -14.68 -8.06
CA GLU A 95 -19.14 -14.34 -7.89
C GLU A 95 -20.02 -15.59 -7.98
N HIS A 96 -19.79 -16.44 -8.97
CA HIS A 96 -20.54 -17.68 -9.16
C HIS A 96 -20.37 -18.68 -7.99
N VAL A 97 -19.15 -18.85 -7.47
CA VAL A 97 -18.89 -19.72 -6.31
C VAL A 97 -19.57 -19.16 -5.05
N VAL A 98 -19.49 -17.85 -4.83
CA VAL A 98 -20.14 -17.21 -3.67
C VAL A 98 -21.66 -17.40 -3.71
N ASP A 99 -22.29 -17.27 -4.88
CA ASP A 99 -23.73 -17.44 -4.98
C ASP A 99 -24.15 -18.91 -4.79
N SER A 100 -23.40 -19.87 -5.34
CA SER A 100 -23.66 -21.31 -5.09
C SER A 100 -23.51 -21.73 -3.61
N LEU A 101 -22.62 -21.07 -2.85
CA LEU A 101 -22.45 -21.32 -1.42
C LEU A 101 -23.55 -20.69 -0.55
N LYS A 102 -24.20 -19.60 -1.00
CA LYS A 102 -25.36 -19.03 -0.28
C LYS A 102 -26.59 -19.94 -0.39
N ASP A 103 -26.74 -20.64 -1.51
CA ASP A 103 -27.87 -21.53 -1.76
C ASP A 103 -27.79 -22.85 -0.97
N THR A 104 -26.60 -23.21 -0.47
CA THR A 104 -26.45 -24.25 0.56
C THR A 104 -26.87 -23.67 1.91
N ASN A 105 -28.16 -23.44 2.07
CA ASN A 105 -28.77 -22.91 3.29
C ASN A 105 -28.74 -23.99 4.40
N ILE A 106 -27.59 -24.10 5.08
CA ILE A 106 -27.36 -25.00 6.23
C ILE A 106 -28.02 -24.42 7.51
N GLU A 107 -28.32 -23.12 7.50
CA GLU A 107 -28.98 -22.37 8.58
C GLU A 107 -30.27 -23.03 9.11
N PRO A 108 -31.25 -23.46 8.29
CA PRO A 108 -32.46 -24.14 8.77
C PRO A 108 -32.16 -25.51 9.40
N VAL A 109 -31.15 -26.23 8.90
CA VAL A 109 -30.72 -27.51 9.48
C VAL A 109 -30.15 -27.28 10.87
N ILE A 110 -29.23 -26.30 11.00
CA ILE A 110 -28.65 -25.91 12.30
C ILE A 110 -29.74 -25.43 13.27
N LYS A 111 -30.67 -24.57 12.83
CA LYS A 111 -31.78 -24.08 13.66
C LYS A 111 -32.68 -25.21 14.15
N ASN A 112 -33.00 -26.18 13.28
CA ASN A 112 -33.82 -27.33 13.66
C ASN A 112 -33.09 -28.25 14.66
N SER A 113 -31.79 -28.49 14.46
CA SER A 113 -30.96 -29.25 15.41
C SER A 113 -30.89 -28.57 16.77
N ILE A 114 -30.65 -27.26 16.82
CA ILE A 114 -30.64 -26.47 18.07
C ILE A 114 -32.01 -26.54 18.77
N PHE A 115 -33.10 -26.43 18.02
CA PHE A 115 -34.45 -26.54 18.57
C PHE A 115 -34.69 -27.90 19.24
N LEU A 116 -34.32 -29.00 18.58
CA LEU A 116 -34.47 -30.36 19.12
C LEU A 116 -33.61 -30.57 20.38
N ILE A 117 -32.37 -30.09 20.38
CA ILE A 117 -31.48 -30.17 21.55
C ILE A 117 -32.08 -29.39 22.72
N ASN A 118 -32.54 -28.15 22.49
CA ASN A 118 -33.14 -27.33 23.55
C ASN A 118 -34.42 -27.93 24.12
N LYS A 119 -35.22 -28.60 23.29
CA LYS A 119 -36.41 -29.33 23.73
C LYS A 119 -36.04 -30.49 24.65
N MET A 120 -35.08 -31.32 24.25
CA MET A 120 -34.59 -32.44 25.05
C MET A 120 -33.98 -31.98 26.38
N VAL A 121 -33.19 -30.91 26.34
CA VAL A 121 -32.59 -30.31 27.55
C VAL A 121 -33.68 -29.81 28.49
N SER A 122 -34.69 -29.10 27.98
CA SER A 122 -35.82 -28.63 28.79
C SER A 122 -36.61 -29.78 29.42
N GLU A 123 -36.93 -30.83 28.66
CA GLU A 123 -37.63 -32.01 29.17
C GLU A 123 -36.82 -32.71 30.28
N LYS A 124 -35.50 -32.84 30.10
CA LYS A 124 -34.62 -33.41 31.13
C LYS A 124 -34.48 -32.50 32.34
N MET A 125 -34.43 -31.19 32.15
CA MET A 125 -34.37 -30.23 33.24
C MET A 125 -35.65 -30.30 34.09
N ASN A 126 -36.81 -30.39 33.46
CA ASN A 126 -38.10 -30.55 34.15
C ASN A 126 -38.17 -31.89 34.91
N GLN A 127 -37.66 -32.99 34.33
CA GLN A 127 -37.55 -34.28 35.04
C GLN A 127 -36.64 -34.19 36.26
N ILE A 128 -35.51 -33.49 36.15
CA ILE A 128 -34.60 -33.26 37.28
C ILE A 128 -35.29 -32.38 38.33
N GLU A 129 -35.99 -31.32 37.91
CA GLU A 129 -36.72 -30.42 38.80
C GLU A 129 -37.82 -31.17 39.58
N GLU A 130 -38.62 -32.02 38.93
CA GLU A 130 -39.59 -32.88 39.61
C GLU A 130 -38.92 -33.86 40.59
N GLN A 131 -37.81 -34.49 40.19
CA GLN A 131 -37.07 -35.39 41.07
C GLN A 131 -36.42 -34.67 42.26
N VAL A 132 -35.96 -33.43 42.08
CA VAL A 132 -35.39 -32.61 43.14
C VAL A 132 -36.49 -32.10 44.06
N CYS A 133 -37.60 -31.59 43.54
CA CYS A 133 -38.76 -31.15 44.31
C CYS A 133 -39.35 -32.30 45.16
N THR A 134 -39.54 -33.48 44.58
CA THR A 134 -40.04 -34.67 45.32
C THR A 134 -39.05 -35.16 46.40
N LYS A 135 -37.74 -35.01 46.19
CA LYS A 135 -36.71 -35.29 47.21
C LYS A 135 -36.62 -34.19 48.28
N PHE A 136 -36.86 -32.94 47.91
CA PHE A 136 -36.81 -31.79 48.83
C PHE A 136 -38.10 -31.57 49.62
N GLU A 137 -39.27 -32.02 49.14
CA GLU A 137 -40.51 -32.06 49.95
C GLU A 137 -40.35 -32.94 51.21
N ASN A 138 -39.42 -33.89 51.18
CA ASN A 138 -39.05 -34.73 52.32
C ASN A 138 -38.00 -34.08 53.25
N LEU A 139 -37.50 -32.88 52.95
CA LEU A 139 -36.49 -32.16 53.72
C LEU A 139 -37.01 -30.77 54.08
N LYS A 140 -37.55 -30.61 55.30
CA LYS A 140 -37.89 -29.29 55.86
C LYS A 140 -36.63 -28.46 56.06
N LEU A 141 -36.28 -27.63 55.07
CA LEU A 141 -35.23 -26.62 55.20
C LEU A 141 -35.79 -25.24 54.83
N GLY A 142 -35.71 -24.32 55.79
CA GLY A 142 -36.20 -22.95 55.69
C GLY A 142 -35.50 -22.18 54.56
N ARG A 143 -36.31 -21.53 53.73
CA ARG A 143 -35.86 -20.62 52.68
C ARG A 143 -35.35 -19.31 53.29
N SER A 144 -34.13 -18.92 52.91
CA SER A 144 -33.87 -17.51 52.58
C SER A 144 -32.60 -17.40 51.74
N SER A 145 -32.73 -16.91 50.51
CA SER A 145 -31.75 -16.02 49.88
C SER A 145 -32.16 -15.64 48.46
N THR A 146 -32.31 -14.34 48.21
CA THR A 146 -32.28 -13.73 46.89
C THR A 146 -30.83 -13.48 46.48
N VAL A 147 -30.40 -14.01 45.33
CA VAL A 147 -29.05 -13.78 44.78
C VAL A 147 -29.15 -12.75 43.65
N ASN A 148 -28.51 -11.60 43.84
CA ASN A 148 -28.30 -10.57 42.83
C ASN A 148 -27.27 -11.02 41.78
N LYS A 149 -27.58 -10.85 40.49
CA LYS A 149 -26.63 -11.09 39.38
C LYS A 149 -25.56 -9.97 39.29
N PRO A 150 -24.27 -10.26 39.01
CA PRO A 150 -23.24 -9.25 38.76
C PRO A 150 -23.29 -8.71 37.31
N LYS A 151 -22.94 -7.42 37.14
CA LYS A 151 -22.80 -6.73 35.84
C LYS A 151 -21.60 -7.28 35.04
N VAL A 152 -21.80 -7.51 33.75
CA VAL A 152 -20.79 -7.93 32.76
C VAL A 152 -19.92 -6.72 32.36
N GLN A 153 -18.59 -6.83 32.44
CA GLN A 153 -17.63 -5.84 31.94
C GLN A 153 -17.35 -6.09 30.44
N GLU A 154 -17.43 -5.05 29.59
CA GLU A 154 -17.08 -5.15 28.16
C GLU A 154 -15.56 -5.19 27.96
N HIS A 155 -15.05 -6.23 27.29
CA HIS A 155 -13.63 -6.36 26.96
C HIS A 155 -13.26 -5.57 25.68
N CYS A 156 -12.12 -4.89 25.70
CA CYS A 156 -11.57 -4.17 24.55
C CYS A 156 -10.97 -5.13 23.51
N VAL A 157 -11.32 -4.94 22.24
CA VAL A 157 -10.94 -5.84 21.13
C VAL A 157 -10.00 -5.19 20.11
N GLU A 158 -9.64 -3.92 20.31
CA GLU A 158 -8.77 -3.18 19.40
C GLU A 158 -7.32 -3.63 19.57
N TRP A 159 -6.75 -4.24 18.53
CA TRP A 159 -5.40 -4.82 18.52
C TRP A 159 -4.27 -3.81 18.70
N TRP A 160 -4.55 -2.51 18.53
CA TRP A 160 -3.61 -1.41 18.78
C TRP A 160 -3.78 -0.74 20.15
N CYS A 161 -4.72 -1.20 20.98
CA CYS A 161 -5.06 -0.59 22.28
C CYS A 161 -3.90 -0.69 23.28
N PRO A 162 -3.43 0.43 23.86
CA PRO A 162 -2.27 0.42 24.75
C PRO A 162 -2.49 -0.28 26.10
N VAL A 163 -3.74 -0.58 26.47
CA VAL A 163 -4.09 -1.25 27.74
C VAL A 163 -4.24 -2.76 27.57
N HIS A 164 -4.73 -3.21 26.41
CA HIS A 164 -5.21 -4.58 26.21
C HIS A 164 -4.49 -5.32 25.08
N SER A 165 -3.50 -4.70 24.43
CA SER A 165 -2.69 -5.36 23.42
C SER A 165 -1.20 -5.13 23.62
N THR A 166 -0.40 -6.09 23.17
CA THR A 166 1.07 -6.03 23.12
C THR A 166 1.57 -5.35 21.84
N PHE A 167 0.79 -4.41 21.29
CA PHE A 167 1.05 -3.75 20.01
C PHE A 167 2.48 -3.21 19.87
N GLU A 168 3.03 -2.56 20.90
CA GLU A 168 4.38 -2.00 20.84
C GLU A 168 5.50 -3.03 20.75
N GLU A 169 5.27 -4.24 21.27
CA GLU A 169 6.24 -5.33 21.21
C GLU A 169 6.19 -5.98 19.81
N ILE A 170 4.98 -6.22 19.30
CA ILE A 170 4.76 -6.81 17.98
C ILE A 170 5.28 -5.89 16.87
N VAL A 171 5.04 -4.58 16.99
CA VAL A 171 5.41 -3.62 15.95
C VAL A 171 6.92 -3.42 15.83
N LYS A 172 7.71 -3.89 16.80
CA LYS A 172 9.18 -3.93 16.71
C LYS A 172 9.69 -5.13 15.92
N THR A 173 8.91 -6.22 15.84
CA THR A 173 9.33 -7.48 15.21
C THR A 173 8.79 -7.65 13.79
N ILE A 174 7.67 -7.03 13.45
CA ILE A 174 7.08 -7.10 12.11
C ILE A 174 7.84 -6.22 11.10
N LYS A 175 8.04 -6.75 9.90
CA LYS A 175 8.54 -6.02 8.74
C LYS A 175 7.40 -5.89 7.72
N PRO A 176 6.85 -4.70 7.50
CA PRO A 176 5.79 -4.50 6.51
C PRO A 176 6.36 -4.72 5.10
N GLU A 177 5.73 -5.60 4.32
CA GLU A 177 6.15 -5.91 2.94
C GLU A 177 5.37 -5.10 1.90
N THR A 178 4.15 -4.67 2.23
CA THR A 178 3.27 -3.92 1.33
C THR A 178 3.09 -2.46 1.76
N GLU A 179 2.79 -1.58 0.81
CA GLU A 179 2.51 -0.17 1.09
C GLU A 179 1.26 0.01 1.98
N ASP A 180 0.30 -0.91 1.85
CA ASP A 180 -0.91 -0.91 2.67
C ASP A 180 -0.63 -1.31 4.12
N ASP A 181 0.24 -2.30 4.36
CA ASP A 181 0.68 -2.64 5.72
C ASP A 181 1.39 -1.47 6.40
N ILE A 182 2.24 -0.75 5.65
CA ILE A 182 2.92 0.45 6.14
C ILE A 182 1.89 1.50 6.56
N LYS A 183 0.87 1.75 5.74
CA LYS A 183 -0.21 2.72 6.04
C LYS A 183 -1.02 2.30 7.27
N ILE A 184 -1.39 1.02 7.37
CA ILE A 184 -2.16 0.47 8.50
C ILE A 184 -1.37 0.61 9.80
N ILE A 185 -0.11 0.16 9.82
CA ILE A 185 0.75 0.22 11.02
C ILE A 185 1.01 1.66 11.43
N ARG A 186 1.24 2.57 10.47
CA ARG A 186 1.43 4.00 10.77
C ARG A 186 0.20 4.62 11.44
N ARG A 187 -1.00 4.31 10.97
CA ARG A 187 -2.26 4.76 11.60
C ARG A 187 -2.42 4.18 13.00
N ALA A 188 -2.13 2.89 13.18
CA ALA A 188 -2.22 2.21 14.47
C ALA A 188 -1.24 2.80 15.49
N LYS A 189 0.01 3.12 15.09
CA LYS A 189 1.00 3.82 15.93
C LYS A 189 0.48 5.18 16.42
N ALA A 190 -0.08 5.97 15.52
CA ALA A 190 -0.64 7.28 15.86
C ALA A 190 -1.80 7.18 16.87
N ARG A 191 -2.65 6.16 16.73
CA ARG A 191 -3.75 5.90 17.67
C ARG A 191 -3.23 5.43 19.02
N ASN A 192 -2.31 4.45 19.05
CA ASN A 192 -1.70 3.98 20.28
C ASN A 192 -1.08 5.15 21.08
N ALA A 193 -0.34 6.03 20.39
CA ALA A 193 0.24 7.23 20.99
C ALA A 193 -0.81 8.22 21.52
N TYR A 194 -1.91 8.46 20.78
CA TYR A 194 -3.01 9.33 21.22
C TYR A 194 -3.58 8.89 22.58
N TRP A 195 -3.75 7.58 22.78
CA TRP A 195 -4.29 7.01 24.01
C TRP A 195 -3.28 6.89 25.16
N LYS A 196 -2.02 7.26 24.94
CA LYS A 196 -0.97 7.40 25.96
C LYS A 196 -0.60 8.87 26.27
N LYS A 197 -1.21 9.83 25.56
CA LYS A 197 -0.83 11.25 25.65
C LYS A 197 -1.17 11.83 27.02
N GLY A 198 -0.24 12.60 27.60
CA GLY A 198 -0.43 13.31 28.87
C GLY A 198 -0.14 12.49 30.14
N GLY A 199 0.63 11.40 30.03
CA GLY A 199 1.04 10.58 31.18
C GLY A 199 -0.03 9.58 31.67
N GLN A 200 -1.19 9.53 31.02
CA GLN A 200 -2.25 8.56 31.30
C GLN A 200 -2.42 7.58 30.15
N ILE A 201 -2.35 6.28 30.45
CA ILE A 201 -2.64 5.20 29.52
C ILE A 201 -4.13 4.89 29.60
N ARG A 202 -4.87 5.11 28.50
CA ARG A 202 -6.33 4.94 28.44
C ARG A 202 -6.73 3.84 27.47
N CYS A 203 -7.82 3.14 27.79
CA CYS A 203 -8.44 2.19 26.89
C CYS A 203 -9.42 2.91 25.94
N CYS A 204 -9.35 2.59 24.66
CA CYS A 204 -10.24 3.14 23.64
C CYS A 204 -11.71 2.71 23.76
N THR A 205 -12.03 1.70 24.56
CA THR A 205 -13.41 1.19 24.74
C THR A 205 -14.23 2.07 25.68
N ASN A 206 -13.61 2.72 26.66
CA ASN A 206 -14.34 3.49 27.67
C ASN A 206 -14.76 4.89 27.17
N ASP A 207 -14.05 5.45 26.18
CA ASP A 207 -14.27 6.81 25.67
C ASP A 207 -14.98 6.86 24.30
N ARG A 208 -15.23 5.71 23.66
CA ARG A 208 -15.98 5.65 22.39
C ARG A 208 -17.48 5.66 22.66
N LEU A 209 -18.07 6.85 22.69
CA LEU A 209 -19.50 7.02 22.40
C LEU A 209 -19.85 6.25 21.12
N LYS A 210 -21.00 5.57 21.14
CA LYS A 210 -21.59 4.63 20.17
C LYS A 210 -21.65 5.14 18.71
N THR A 211 -20.53 5.48 18.09
CA THR A 211 -20.46 5.91 16.69
C THR A 211 -19.59 4.92 15.93
N ASN A 212 -20.26 4.12 15.09
CA ASN A 212 -19.75 3.25 14.03
C ASN A 212 -18.28 2.83 14.17
N THR A 213 -18.11 1.67 14.79
CA THR A 213 -16.88 0.88 14.82
C THR A 213 -16.38 0.61 13.41
N THR A 214 -15.51 1.47 12.91
CA THR A 214 -14.52 1.09 11.90
C THR A 214 -13.57 0.12 12.60
N LEU A 215 -13.90 -1.17 12.54
CA LEU A 215 -12.98 -2.25 12.89
C LEU A 215 -11.75 -2.06 12.00
N TYR A 216 -10.62 -1.74 12.61
CA TYR A 216 -9.39 -1.51 11.87
C TYR A 216 -8.86 -2.85 11.36
N VAL A 217 -8.77 -2.97 10.04
CA VAL A 217 -8.20 -4.13 9.35
C VAL A 217 -6.82 -4.42 9.92
N LEU A 218 -6.60 -5.68 10.28
CA LEU A 218 -5.31 -6.20 10.73
C LEU A 218 -4.33 -6.15 9.54
N PRO A 219 -3.08 -5.68 9.70
CA PRO A 219 -2.11 -5.75 8.61
C PRO A 219 -1.79 -7.23 8.30
N SER A 220 -1.47 -7.51 7.04
CA SER A 220 -1.22 -8.88 6.56
C SER A 220 0.02 -9.51 7.21
N CYS A 221 0.99 -8.67 7.61
CA CYS A 221 2.21 -9.05 8.31
C CYS A 221 2.04 -9.27 9.83
N TRP A 222 0.79 -9.30 10.35
CA TRP A 222 0.56 -9.51 11.78
C TRP A 222 0.80 -10.98 12.18
N PRO A 223 1.44 -11.26 13.33
CA PRO A 223 1.67 -12.63 13.78
C PRO A 223 0.36 -13.40 13.98
N LYS A 224 0.28 -14.61 13.41
CA LYS A 224 -0.94 -15.45 13.41
C LYS A 224 -1.42 -15.80 14.82
N GLU A 225 -0.50 -16.14 15.72
CA GLU A 225 -0.78 -16.43 17.14
C GLU A 225 -1.50 -15.26 17.84
N ASN A 226 -1.20 -14.03 17.43
CA ASN A 226 -1.82 -12.83 17.99
C ASN A 226 -3.08 -12.40 17.24
N ALA A 227 -3.25 -12.82 15.98
CA ALA A 227 -4.47 -12.59 15.21
C ALA A 227 -5.64 -13.39 15.78
N GLU A 228 -5.41 -14.67 16.14
CA GLU A 228 -6.43 -15.55 16.72
C GLU A 228 -6.99 -15.00 18.05
N LEU A 229 -6.13 -14.41 18.90
CA LEU A 229 -6.55 -13.77 20.15
C LEU A 229 -7.44 -12.53 19.91
N VAL A 230 -7.14 -11.75 18.87
CA VAL A 230 -7.94 -10.57 18.50
C VAL A 230 -9.31 -10.99 17.97
N GLU A 231 -9.36 -12.03 17.13
CA GLU A 231 -10.60 -12.57 16.57
C GLU A 231 -11.49 -13.22 17.64
N GLN A 232 -10.93 -14.01 18.56
CA GLN A 232 -11.67 -14.61 19.68
C GLN A 232 -12.28 -13.54 20.60
N ASN A 233 -11.54 -12.45 20.86
CA ASN A 233 -12.03 -11.36 21.68
C ASN A 233 -13.11 -10.54 20.95
N ALA A 234 -12.98 -10.33 19.64
CA ALA A 234 -14.01 -9.71 18.81
C ALA A 234 -15.32 -10.51 18.80
N TYR A 235 -15.24 -11.83 18.68
CA TYR A 235 -16.39 -12.73 18.73
C TYR A 235 -17.11 -12.69 20.10
N LYS A 236 -16.35 -12.73 21.21
CA LYS A 236 -16.90 -12.59 22.56
C LYS A 236 -17.62 -11.26 22.78
N ARG A 237 -17.14 -10.17 22.17
CA ARG A 237 -17.79 -8.86 22.24
C ARG A 237 -19.13 -8.85 21.50
N GLN A 238 -19.22 -9.45 20.30
CA GLN A 238 -20.48 -9.53 19.55
C GLN A 238 -21.57 -10.28 20.33
N LEU A 239 -21.24 -11.41 20.96
CA LEU A 239 -22.17 -12.17 21.81
C LEU A 239 -22.71 -11.37 23.02
N SER A 240 -21.90 -10.46 23.57
CA SER A 240 -22.31 -9.60 24.69
C SER A 240 -23.29 -8.49 24.28
N VAL A 241 -23.20 -8.02 23.04
CA VAL A 241 -24.07 -6.95 22.49
C VAL A 241 -25.44 -7.52 22.12
N ASP A 242 -25.50 -8.73 21.55
CA ASP A 242 -26.77 -9.37 21.17
C ASP A 242 -27.62 -9.78 22.39
N SER A 243 -26.99 -10.02 23.53
CA SER A 243 -27.68 -10.31 24.80
C SER A 243 -28.39 -9.08 25.41
N THR A 244 -28.12 -7.87 24.91
CA THR A 244 -28.66 -6.60 25.46
C THR A 244 -29.54 -5.81 24.49
N SER A 245 -29.64 -6.21 23.22
CA SER A 245 -30.41 -5.44 22.21
C SER A 245 -31.92 -5.73 22.19
N SER A 246 -32.42 -6.68 22.99
CA SER A 246 -33.83 -7.08 22.98
C SER A 246 -34.75 -6.17 23.84
N ILE A 247 -34.52 -4.86 23.90
CA ILE A 247 -35.52 -3.88 24.39
C ILE A 247 -35.36 -2.55 23.64
N MET A 248 -35.87 -2.46 22.41
CA MET A 248 -36.34 -1.18 21.86
C MET A 248 -37.60 -1.39 21.04
N LYS A 249 -38.71 -0.83 21.52
CA LYS A 249 -39.98 -0.76 20.78
C LYS A 249 -39.80 0.16 19.56
N PRO A 250 -40.29 -0.23 18.38
CA PRO A 250 -40.22 0.64 17.21
C PRO A 250 -41.21 1.80 17.37
N THR A 251 -40.70 3.04 17.36
CA THR A 251 -41.54 4.24 17.25
C THR A 251 -41.73 4.54 15.76
N THR A 252 -42.93 4.36 15.26
CA THR A 252 -43.32 4.69 13.89
C THR A 252 -43.40 6.21 13.73
N LYS A 253 -42.43 6.82 13.03
CA LYS A 253 -42.62 8.13 12.41
C LYS A 253 -43.17 7.94 11.01
N LYS A 254 -44.44 8.32 10.81
CA LYS A 254 -45.03 8.52 9.48
C LYS A 254 -44.29 9.68 8.79
N PHE A 255 -43.68 9.41 7.64
CA PHE A 255 -43.30 10.45 6.69
C PHE A 255 -44.42 10.58 5.67
N THR A 256 -44.97 11.79 5.55
CA THR A 256 -45.91 12.16 4.48
C THR A 256 -45.13 12.63 3.26
N ASN A 257 -45.65 12.26 2.08
CA ASN A 257 -45.18 12.69 0.77
C ASN A 257 -45.45 14.19 0.55
N SER A 258 -44.43 15.00 0.79
CA SER A 258 -44.19 16.35 0.28
C SER A 258 -42.79 16.67 0.80
N ASP A 259 -41.73 16.58 0.00
CA ASP A 259 -41.42 17.59 -1.00
C ASP A 259 -40.68 16.96 -2.19
N LEU A 260 -41.34 17.01 -3.34
CA LEU A 260 -40.76 16.82 -4.66
C LEU A 260 -40.39 18.21 -5.19
N PHE A 261 -39.29 18.26 -5.95
CA PHE A 261 -38.75 19.38 -6.73
C PHE A 261 -37.92 20.41 -5.97
N ASP A 262 -36.60 20.40 -6.19
CA ASP A 262 -36.06 21.37 -7.15
C ASP A 262 -34.79 20.84 -7.84
N VAL A 263 -34.73 21.08 -9.14
CA VAL A 263 -33.64 20.81 -10.08
C VAL A 263 -33.10 22.18 -10.52
N SER A 264 -31.82 22.24 -10.89
CA SER A 264 -31.05 23.34 -11.53
C SER A 264 -30.12 24.06 -10.53
N ASP A 265 -28.83 24.27 -10.80
CA ASP A 265 -27.99 24.21 -12.01
C ASP A 265 -26.65 23.52 -11.72
#